data_AF-A0A0H4PAX5-F1
#
_entry.id   AF-A0A0H4PAX5-F1
#
_cell.length_a   1.000
_cell.length_b   1.000
_cell.length_c   1.000
_cell.angle_alpha   90.00
_cell.angle_beta   90.00
_cell.angle_gamma   90.00
#
_symmetry.space_group_name_H-M   'P 1'
#
loop_
_entity.id
_entity.type
_entity.pdbx_description
1 polymer ?
#
loop_
_entity_poly.entity_id
_entity_poly.type
_entity_poly.pdbx_seq_one_letter_code
_entity_poly.pdbx_strand_id
1 'polypeptide(L)'
;MKHLYIAFAFLFGTISCHENDGSDNILSEDDMVNILVDIHLTEGFVQSLSIPYDSTKILYPILERRIFEKHGIPDSVYIKSLEYYLRDATKMEYLYERAIDSLSVKEKEAQQNLQP
;
A
#
# COMPACT_ATOMS: atom_id res chain seq x y z
N MET A 1 40.45 -23.51 -1.94
CA MET A 1 39.04 -23.93 -2.01
C MET A 1 38.50 -24.23 -0.61
N LYS A 2 38.29 -23.20 0.21
CA LYS A 2 37.57 -23.30 1.51
C LYS A 2 37.13 -21.95 2.08
N HIS A 3 37.65 -20.83 1.56
CA HIS A 3 37.26 -19.48 1.99
C HIS A 3 36.21 -18.81 1.08
N LEU A 4 35.65 -19.52 0.09
CA LEU A 4 34.65 -18.97 -0.83
C LEU A 4 33.21 -19.04 -0.30
N TYR A 5 32.97 -19.77 0.81
CA TYR A 5 31.63 -19.96 1.36
C TYR A 5 31.22 -18.92 2.43
N ILE A 6 32.13 -18.03 2.83
CA ILE A 6 31.85 -17.03 3.89
C ILE A 6 31.15 -15.78 3.32
N ALA A 7 31.23 -15.53 2.01
CA ALA A 7 30.60 -14.37 1.38
C ALA A 7 29.09 -14.53 1.11
N PHE A 8 28.56 -15.76 1.10
CA PHE A 8 27.13 -16.01 0.82
C PHE A 8 26.23 -15.92 2.07
N ALA A 9 26.82 -15.84 3.26
CA ALA A 9 26.08 -15.80 4.53
C ALA A 9 25.66 -14.39 4.97
N PHE A 10 26.08 -13.33 4.26
CA PHE A 10 25.79 -11.95 4.65
C PHE A 10 24.61 -11.31 3.90
N LEU A 11 23.96 -12.05 2.98
CA LEU A 11 22.89 -11.50 2.13
C LEU A 11 21.45 -11.69 2.67
N PHE A 12 21.29 -12.31 3.84
CA PHE A 12 19.95 -12.63 4.39
C PHE A 12 19.50 -11.76 5.56
N GLY A 13 20.22 -10.66 5.84
CA GLY A 13 20.10 -9.90 7.08
C GLY A 13 19.30 -8.59 7.01
N THR A 14 18.66 -8.23 5.91
CA THR A 14 17.81 -7.01 5.89
C THR A 14 16.34 -7.39 6.01
N ILE A 15 15.98 -8.00 7.13
CA ILE A 15 14.62 -7.84 7.64
C ILE A 15 14.57 -6.40 8.14
N SER A 16 14.19 -5.49 7.25
CA SER A 16 13.83 -4.12 7.63
C SER A 16 12.53 -4.22 8.42
N CYS A 17 12.64 -4.52 9.71
CA CYS A 17 11.55 -4.31 10.64
C CYS A 17 11.44 -2.80 10.81
N HIS A 18 10.43 -2.21 10.17
CA HIS A 18 10.06 -0.82 10.42
C HIS A 18 9.46 -0.78 11.83
N GLU A 19 10.31 -0.61 12.83
CA GLU A 19 9.89 -0.41 14.21
C GLU A 19 9.27 0.99 14.27
N ASN A 20 7.93 1.06 14.24
CA ASN A 20 7.20 2.31 14.38
C ASN A 20 7.24 2.71 15.87
N ASP A 21 8.28 3.43 16.23
CA ASP A 21 8.54 4.00 17.55
C ASP A 21 7.78 5.33 17.73
N GLY A 22 6.45 5.26 17.69
CA GLY A 22 5.57 6.40 17.94
C GLY A 22 4.42 6.01 18.85
N SER A 23 4.27 6.70 19.97
CA SER A 23 3.28 6.47 21.04
C SER A 23 1.81 6.64 20.63
N ASP A 24 1.51 6.57 19.35
CA ASP A 24 0.17 6.58 18.78
C ASP A 24 0.20 5.70 17.54
N ASN A 25 -0.60 4.61 17.53
CA ASN A 25 -0.80 3.70 16.39
C ASN A 25 -1.32 4.44 15.14
N ILE A 26 -0.50 5.28 14.53
CA ILE A 26 -0.77 6.12 13.37
C ILE A 26 0.28 5.79 12.32
N LEU A 27 -0.18 5.55 11.10
CA LEU A 27 0.66 5.25 9.95
C LEU A 27 1.55 6.44 9.63
N SER A 28 2.78 6.15 9.21
CA SER A 28 3.62 7.15 8.57
C SER A 28 2.94 7.66 7.30
N GLU A 29 3.33 8.85 6.83
CA GLU A 29 2.79 9.40 5.58
C GLU A 29 3.08 8.49 4.39
N ASP A 30 4.25 7.85 4.37
CA ASP A 30 4.66 6.93 3.31
C ASP A 30 3.80 5.66 3.32
N ASP A 31 3.55 5.08 4.50
CA ASP A 31 2.68 3.90 4.63
C ASP A 31 1.25 4.24 4.21
N MET A 32 0.74 5.41 4.63
CA MET A 32 -0.59 5.87 4.25
C MET A 32 -0.71 6.04 2.73
N VAL A 33 0.25 6.69 2.08
CA VAL A 33 0.28 6.85 0.61
C VAL A 33 0.30 5.48 -0.08
N ASN A 34 1.15 4.55 0.37
CA ASN A 34 1.25 3.22 -0.20
C ASN A 34 -0.06 2.42 -0.08
N ILE A 35 -0.75 2.54 1.07
CA ILE A 35 -2.05 1.90 1.29
C ILE A 35 -3.14 2.55 0.42
N LEU A 36 -3.19 3.88 0.33
CA LEU A 36 -4.15 4.60 -0.53
C LEU A 36 -4.01 4.21 -2.00
N VAL A 37 -2.77 4.07 -2.48
CA VAL A 37 -2.48 3.59 -3.84
C VAL A 37 -3.05 2.18 -4.06
N ASP A 38 -2.82 1.25 -3.14
CA ASP A 38 -3.33 -0.13 -3.26
C ASP A 38 -4.87 -0.19 -3.15
N ILE A 39 -5.47 0.66 -2.30
CA ILE A 39 -6.93 0.80 -2.19
C ILE A 39 -7.50 1.21 -3.54
N HIS A 40 -7.03 2.31 -4.14
CA HIS A 40 -7.58 2.79 -5.41
C HIS A 40 -7.32 1.86 -6.59
N LEU A 41 -6.16 1.16 -6.62
CA LEU A 41 -5.93 0.11 -7.60
C LEU A 41 -6.92 -1.04 -7.44
N THR A 42 -7.21 -1.44 -6.20
CA THR A 42 -8.16 -2.51 -5.89
C THR A 42 -9.59 -2.10 -6.22
N GLU A 43 -9.99 -0.86 -5.92
CA GLU A 43 -11.28 -0.30 -6.31
C GLU A 43 -11.44 -0.28 -7.83
N GLY A 44 -10.44 0.25 -8.54
CA GLY A 44 -10.43 0.27 -10.01
C GLY A 44 -10.49 -1.14 -10.61
N PHE A 45 -9.74 -2.08 -10.04
CA PHE A 45 -9.81 -3.50 -10.43
C PHE A 45 -11.22 -4.06 -10.24
N VAL A 46 -11.82 -3.91 -9.05
CA VAL A 46 -13.18 -4.43 -8.76
C VAL A 46 -14.21 -3.78 -9.68
N GLN A 47 -14.09 -2.48 -9.96
CA GLN A 47 -14.98 -1.76 -10.88
C GLN A 47 -14.81 -2.21 -12.34
N SER A 48 -13.62 -2.67 -12.73
CA SER A 48 -13.37 -3.21 -14.07
C SER A 48 -13.95 -4.61 -14.27
N LEU A 49 -14.34 -5.30 -13.20
CA LEU A 49 -14.96 -6.63 -13.29
C LEU A 49 -16.41 -6.50 -13.75
N SER A 50 -16.77 -7.25 -14.79
CA SER A 50 -18.16 -7.37 -15.25
C SER A 50 -19.00 -8.30 -14.35
N ILE A 51 -19.09 -7.98 -13.05
CA ILE A 51 -19.85 -8.75 -12.05
C ILE A 51 -20.98 -7.92 -11.43
N PRO A 52 -22.05 -8.55 -10.89
CA PRO A 52 -23.13 -7.83 -10.23
C PRO A 52 -22.65 -6.99 -9.03
N TYR A 53 -23.31 -5.85 -8.80
CA TYR A 53 -22.99 -4.94 -7.70
C TYR A 53 -23.07 -5.61 -6.31
N ASP A 54 -24.04 -6.50 -6.09
CA ASP A 54 -24.10 -7.21 -4.81
C ASP A 54 -22.92 -8.19 -4.63
N SER A 55 -22.32 -8.68 -5.71
CA SER A 55 -21.10 -9.47 -5.65
C SER A 55 -19.88 -8.61 -5.32
N THR A 56 -19.80 -7.37 -5.82
CA THR A 56 -18.68 -6.47 -5.48
C THR A 56 -18.68 -6.10 -3.99
N LYS A 57 -19.86 -5.96 -3.35
CA LYS A 57 -19.98 -5.75 -1.90
C LYS A 57 -19.40 -6.87 -1.04
N ILE A 58 -19.32 -8.08 -1.58
CA ILE A 58 -18.70 -9.23 -0.89
C ILE A 58 -17.21 -9.29 -1.22
N LEU A 59 -16.86 -9.07 -2.49
CA LEU A 59 -15.48 -9.18 -2.98
C LEU A 59 -14.57 -8.09 -2.42
N TYR A 60 -15.01 -6.83 -2.41
CA TYR A 60 -14.18 -5.70 -2.03
C TYR A 60 -13.64 -5.81 -0.59
N PRO A 61 -14.45 -6.10 0.45
CA PRO A 61 -13.93 -6.27 1.81
C PRO A 61 -12.89 -7.40 1.96
N ILE A 62 -12.98 -8.44 1.12
CA ILE A 62 -11.99 -9.53 1.12
C ILE A 62 -10.66 -9.03 0.56
N LEU A 63 -10.70 -8.23 -0.52
CA LEU A 63 -9.50 -7.65 -1.13
C LEU A 63 -8.90 -6.55 -0.26
N GLU A 64 -9.73 -5.69 0.32
CA GLU A 64 -9.31 -4.64 1.25
C GLU A 64 -8.56 -5.23 2.46
N ARG A 65 -9.08 -6.31 3.05
CA ARG A 65 -8.36 -7.02 4.11
C ARG A 65 -6.98 -7.51 3.66
N ARG A 66 -6.84 -7.98 2.41
CA ARG A 66 -5.54 -8.39 1.87
C ARG A 66 -4.58 -7.21 1.69
N ILE A 67 -5.07 -6.00 1.47
CA ILE A 67 -4.24 -4.79 1.45
C ILE A 67 -3.63 -4.59 2.83
N PHE A 68 -4.44 -4.61 3.89
CA PHE A 68 -3.93 -4.44 5.25
C PHE A 68 -2.96 -5.57 5.66
N GLU A 69 -3.26 -6.82 5.28
CA GLU A 69 -2.34 -7.96 5.46
C GLU A 69 -1.01 -7.74 4.70
N LYS A 70 -1.05 -7.22 3.46
CA LYS A 70 0.14 -6.90 2.65
C LYS A 70 1.02 -5.83 3.31
N HIS A 71 0.41 -4.82 3.92
CA HIS A 71 1.12 -3.74 4.62
C HIS A 71 1.48 -4.07 6.07
N GLY A 72 1.06 -5.25 6.58
CA GLY A 72 1.39 -5.69 7.94
C GLY A 72 0.66 -4.91 9.04
N ILE A 73 -0.52 -4.35 8.73
CA ILE A 73 -1.27 -3.51 9.68
C ILE A 73 -2.66 -4.10 10.00
N PRO A 74 -3.20 -3.85 11.19
CA PRO A 74 -4.62 -4.00 11.46
C PRO A 74 -5.45 -2.95 10.71
N ASP A 75 -6.67 -3.31 10.31
CA ASP A 75 -7.68 -2.40 9.77
C ASP A 75 -7.93 -1.19 10.70
N SER A 76 -8.00 -1.42 12.01
CA SER A 76 -8.17 -0.37 13.02
C SER A 76 -7.07 0.69 13.01
N VAL A 77 -5.83 0.33 12.65
CA VAL A 77 -4.71 1.28 12.54
C VAL A 77 -4.90 2.17 11.32
N TYR A 78 -5.33 1.61 10.19
CA TYR A 78 -5.68 2.40 9.01
C TYR A 78 -6.80 3.38 9.30
N ILE A 79 -7.89 2.93 9.93
CA ILE A 79 -9.04 3.79 10.27
C ILE A 79 -8.61 4.93 11.19
N LYS A 80 -7.88 4.64 12.28
CA LYS A 80 -7.38 5.68 13.20
C LYS A 80 -6.47 6.68 12.50
N SER A 81 -5.63 6.21 11.58
CA SER A 81 -4.72 7.05 10.81
C SER A 81 -5.48 7.94 9.83
N LEU A 82 -6.45 7.38 9.12
CA LEU A 82 -7.31 8.13 8.20
C LEU A 82 -8.03 9.25 8.94
N GLU A 83 -8.64 8.97 10.10
CA GLU A 83 -9.25 9.99 10.96
C GLU A 83 -8.26 11.06 11.42
N TYR A 84 -7.01 10.67 11.72
CA TYR A 84 -5.96 11.61 12.12
C TYR A 84 -5.61 12.57 10.97
N TYR A 85 -5.36 12.05 9.76
CA TYR A 85 -4.99 12.86 8.61
C TYR A 85 -6.16 13.72 8.11
N LEU A 86 -7.41 13.25 8.22
CA LEU A 86 -8.60 14.02 7.84
C LEU A 86 -8.87 15.26 8.72
N ARG A 87 -8.22 15.39 9.89
CA ARG A 87 -8.35 16.59 10.75
C ARG A 87 -7.61 17.79 10.19
N ASP A 88 -6.64 17.58 9.32
CA ASP A 88 -5.91 18.63 8.61
C ASP A 88 -6.08 18.42 7.10
N ALA A 89 -6.97 19.20 6.50
CA ALA A 89 -7.27 19.11 5.08
C ALA A 89 -6.02 19.28 4.19
N THR A 90 -5.10 20.17 4.57
CA THR A 90 -3.85 20.41 3.83
C THR A 90 -2.96 19.16 3.87
N LYS A 91 -2.92 18.50 5.03
CA LYS A 91 -2.14 17.27 5.19
C LYS A 91 -2.74 16.12 4.38
N MET A 92 -4.06 15.95 4.39
CA MET A 92 -4.74 14.93 3.59
C MET A 92 -4.59 15.19 2.09
N GLU A 93 -4.70 16.45 1.64
CA GLU A 93 -4.48 16.85 0.25
C GLU A 93 -3.07 16.46 -0.21
N TYR A 94 -2.05 16.77 0.57
CA TYR A 94 -0.66 16.38 0.29
C TYR A 94 -0.48 14.86 0.14
N LEU A 95 -1.11 14.05 0.99
CA LEU A 95 -1.06 12.58 0.85
C LEU A 95 -1.76 12.10 -0.43
N TYR A 96 -2.88 12.70 -0.79
CA TYR A 96 -3.59 12.36 -2.03
C TYR A 96 -2.82 12.75 -3.28
N GLU A 97 -2.18 13.92 -3.30
CA GLU A 97 -1.30 14.33 -4.42
C GLU A 97 -0.20 13.30 -4.65
N ARG A 98 0.47 12.87 -3.57
CA ARG A 98 1.50 11.81 -3.63
C ARG A 98 0.97 10.47 -4.13
N ALA A 99 -0.26 10.09 -3.73
CA ALA A 99 -0.89 8.87 -4.21
C ALA A 99 -1.24 8.97 -5.70
N ILE A 100 -1.76 10.10 -6.17
CA ILE A 100 -2.06 10.39 -7.58
C ILE A 100 -0.78 10.34 -8.43
N ASP A 101 0.30 10.96 -7.95
CA ASP A 101 1.60 10.91 -8.63
C ASP A 101 2.11 9.47 -8.76
N SER A 102 2.00 8.69 -7.67
CA SER A 102 2.40 7.28 -7.65
C SER A 102 1.58 6.43 -8.64
N LEU A 103 0.26 6.66 -8.71
CA LEU A 103 -0.61 6.00 -9.68
C LEU A 103 -0.27 6.42 -11.12
N SER A 104 0.02 7.70 -11.35
CA SER A 104 0.40 8.22 -12.66
C SER A 104 1.70 7.61 -13.18
N VAL A 105 2.67 7.35 -12.29
CA VAL A 105 3.90 6.62 -12.66
C VAL A 105 3.58 5.18 -13.05
N LYS A 106 2.79 4.47 -12.23
CA LYS A 106 2.39 3.08 -12.52
C LYS A 106 1.63 2.95 -13.84
N GLU A 107 0.76 3.91 -14.15
CA GLU A 107 0.04 3.94 -15.42
C GLU A 107 1.00 4.08 -16.60
N LYS A 108 1.95 5.02 -16.53
CA LYS A 108 2.97 5.22 -17.58
C LYS A 108 3.82 3.96 -17.78
N GLU A 109 4.25 3.32 -16.68
CA GLU A 109 5.00 2.06 -16.72
C GLU A 109 4.19 0.95 -17.39
N ALA A 110 2.90 0.80 -17.03
CA ALA A 110 2.01 -0.19 -17.65
C ALA A 110 1.85 0.05 -19.16
N GLN A 111 1.69 1.31 -19.59
CA GLN A 111 1.58 1.68 -21.01
C GLN A 111 2.87 1.43 -21.80
N GLN A 112 4.05 1.63 -21.18
CA GLN A 112 5.34 1.32 -21.81
C GLN A 112 5.52 -0.19 -21.99
N ASN A 113 5.15 -0.98 -20.98
CA ASN A 113 5.22 -2.44 -21.03
C ASN A 113 4.25 -3.08 -22.05
N LEU A 114 3.27 -2.32 -22.54
CA LEU A 114 2.31 -2.75 -23.56
C LEU A 114 2.73 -2.40 -25.00
N GLN A 115 3.80 -1.62 -25.19
CA GLN A 115 4.34 -1.32 -26.52
C GLN A 115 5.29 -2.45 -26.96
N PRO A 116 5.10 -3.04 -28.16
CA PRO A 116 5.90 -4.18 -28.65
C PRO A 116 7.36 -3.82 -28.97
#